data_AF-A0A7V9VIE1-F1
#
_entry.id   AF-A0A7V9VIE1-F1
#
_cell.length_a   1.000
_cell.length_b   1.000
_cell.length_c   1.000
_cell.angle_alpha   90.00
_cell.angle_beta   90.00
_cell.angle_gamma   90.00
#
_symmetry.space_group_name_H-M   'P 1'
#
loop_
_entity.id
_entity.type
_entity.pdbx_description
1 polymer ?
#
loop_
_entity_poly.entity_id
_entity_poly.type
_entity_poly.pdbx_seq_one_letter_code
_entity_poly.pdbx_strand_id
1 'polypeptide(L)'
;MPRVSSTIDGYLWCDTCRRSYRHGETEDGHCPVCHTDTRPIGKYQAIVRGLMSNELATPEIYTKHRQIIRMIWTRNGMGEQYYRALGPDLSYNRFEARVTELLCRGAREGWVRFVMPAAPLTDEYAYKVEFDDETRFIDELEREFAADVQTTPNT
;
A
#
# COMPACT_ATOMS: atom_id res chain seq x y z
N MET A 1 35.97 41.25 2.39
CA MET A 1 35.46 39.90 2.74
C MET A 1 34.67 39.35 1.57
N PRO A 2 35.09 38.27 0.89
CA PRO A 2 34.25 37.63 -0.11
C PRO A 2 33.36 36.57 0.55
N ARG A 3 32.04 36.68 0.38
CA ARG A 3 31.10 35.59 0.67
C ARG A 3 31.30 34.51 -0.39
N VAL A 4 31.86 33.38 0.00
CA VAL A 4 31.84 32.15 -0.80
C VAL A 4 30.43 31.58 -0.71
N SER A 5 29.60 31.85 -1.70
CA SER A 5 28.36 31.11 -1.93
C SER A 5 28.76 29.78 -2.57
N SER A 6 29.10 28.79 -1.76
CA SER A 6 29.28 27.42 -2.24
C SER A 6 27.92 26.87 -2.62
N THR A 7 27.64 26.83 -3.92
CA THR A 7 26.63 25.95 -4.52
C THR A 7 26.95 24.52 -4.09
N ILE A 8 26.21 24.02 -3.09
CA ILE A 8 26.27 22.60 -2.73
C ILE A 8 25.53 21.85 -3.83
N ASP A 9 26.27 21.40 -4.85
CA ASP A 9 25.82 20.45 -5.88
C ASP A 9 25.63 19.04 -5.27
N GLY A 10 24.76 18.97 -4.27
CA GLY A 10 24.43 17.79 -3.50
C GLY A 10 22.98 17.36 -3.72
N TYR A 11 22.70 16.11 -3.37
CA TYR A 11 21.35 15.59 -3.25
C TYR A 11 21.09 15.25 -1.79
N LEU A 12 19.82 15.19 -1.43
CA LEU A 12 19.35 14.75 -0.13
C LEU A 12 18.77 13.36 -0.26
N TRP A 13 18.99 12.51 0.74
CA TRP A 13 18.52 11.13 0.76
C TRP A 13 17.65 10.87 1.98
N CYS A 14 16.50 10.25 1.75
CA CYS A 14 15.65 9.72 2.81
C CYS A 14 15.88 8.22 2.98
N ASP A 15 16.37 7.78 4.15
CA ASP A 15 16.59 6.37 4.44
C ASP A 15 15.28 5.57 4.60
N THR A 16 14.19 6.24 4.97
CA THR A 16 12.83 5.66 5.12
C THR A 16 12.18 5.39 3.76
N CYS A 17 12.04 6.42 2.92
CA CYS A 17 11.39 6.32 1.61
C CYS A 17 12.32 5.78 0.52
N ARG A 18 13.63 5.64 0.79
CA ARG A 18 14.65 5.21 -0.17
C ARG A 18 14.64 6.05 -1.46
N ARG A 19 14.50 7.38 -1.31
CA ARG A 19 14.43 8.33 -2.43
C ARG A 19 15.46 9.45 -2.25
N SER A 20 15.97 9.94 -3.38
CA SER A 20 16.81 11.13 -3.46
C SER A 20 16.02 12.35 -3.91
N TYR A 21 16.34 13.51 -3.33
CA TYR A 21 15.74 14.81 -3.63
C TYR A 21 16.83 15.84 -3.90
N ARG A 22 16.53 16.88 -4.66
CA ARG A 22 17.37 18.10 -4.71
C ARG A 22 17.08 18.93 -3.46
N HIS A 23 18.03 19.76 -3.04
CA HIS A 23 17.86 20.64 -1.87
C HIS A 23 16.63 21.57 -1.98
N GLY A 24 16.21 21.94 -3.19
CA GLY A 24 15.00 22.75 -3.41
C GLY A 24 13.67 21.98 -3.39
N GLU A 25 13.70 20.64 -3.28
CA GLU A 25 12.51 19.77 -3.25
C GLU A 25 12.14 19.33 -1.83
N THR A 26 12.94 19.73 -0.84
CA THR A 26 12.75 19.43 0.58
C THR A 26 12.64 20.74 1.34
N GLU A 27 11.58 20.93 2.12
CA GLU A 27 11.52 22.02 3.10
C GLU A 27 12.42 21.66 4.29
N ASP A 28 13.38 22.54 4.61
CA ASP A 28 14.30 22.42 5.74
C ASP A 28 15.08 21.09 5.86
N GLY A 29 15.27 20.38 4.74
CA GLY A 29 15.97 19.09 4.72
C GLY A 29 15.11 17.92 5.20
N HIS A 30 13.79 18.06 5.23
CA HIS A 30 12.85 16.97 5.52
C HIS A 30 12.30 16.34 4.24
N CYS A 31 12.05 15.03 4.29
CA CYS A 31 11.49 14.30 3.15
C CYS A 31 10.04 14.72 2.88
N PRO A 32 9.67 15.13 1.65
CA PRO A 32 8.30 15.57 1.34
C PRO A 32 7.24 14.46 1.40
N VAL A 33 7.66 13.20 1.53
CA VAL A 33 6.76 12.04 1.55
C VAL A 33 6.50 11.52 2.96
N CYS A 34 7.53 11.43 3.80
CA CYS A 34 7.42 10.85 5.15
C CYS A 34 7.83 11.82 6.27
N HIS A 35 8.23 13.04 5.94
CA HIS A 35 8.64 14.10 6.86
C HIS A 35 9.83 13.78 7.76
N THR A 36 10.52 12.65 7.57
CA THR A 36 11.75 12.34 8.29
C THR A 36 12.94 13.14 7.76
N ASP A 37 13.97 13.29 8.58
CA ASP A 37 15.23 13.94 8.20
C ASP A 37 15.85 13.29 6.97
N THR A 38 16.37 14.12 6.08
CA THR A 38 17.19 13.69 4.96
C THR A 38 18.65 13.98 5.24
N ARG A 39 19.54 13.15 4.68
CA ARG A 39 20.98 13.35 4.81
C ARG A 39 21.60 13.72 3.46
N PRO A 40 22.64 14.59 3.46
CA PRO A 40 23.31 14.96 2.22
C PRO A 40 24.07 13.77 1.63
N ILE A 41 24.00 13.64 0.30
CA ILE A 41 24.72 12.65 -0.50
C ILE A 41 25.30 13.31 -1.75
N GLY A 42 26.44 12.79 -2.22
CA GLY A 42 27.05 13.25 -3.46
C GLY A 42 26.27 12.84 -4.71
N LYS A 43 26.41 13.58 -5.81
CA LYS A 43 25.74 13.33 -7.10
C LYS A 43 25.87 11.89 -7.60
N TYR A 44 27.07 11.30 -7.54
CA TYR A 44 27.28 9.89 -7.93
C TYR A 44 26.54 8.92 -7.00
N GLN A 45 26.53 9.17 -5.69
CA GLN A 45 25.76 8.35 -4.76
C GLN A 45 24.25 8.47 -5.00
N ALA A 46 23.76 9.65 -5.39
CA ALA A 46 22.35 9.85 -5.73
C ALA A 46 21.96 9.10 -7.01
N ILE A 47 22.82 9.11 -8.03
CA ILE A 47 22.60 8.35 -9.27
C ILE A 47 22.62 6.84 -9.00
N VAL A 48 23.66 6.35 -8.32
CA VAL A 48 23.78 4.92 -8.01
C VAL A 48 22.66 4.45 -7.10
N ARG A 49 22.31 5.22 -6.06
CA ARG A 49 21.18 4.87 -5.19
C ARG A 49 19.84 5.05 -5.87
N GLY A 50 19.68 5.99 -6.79
CA GLY A 50 18.48 6.10 -7.63
C GLY A 50 18.30 4.88 -8.53
N LEU A 51 19.39 4.41 -9.15
CA LEU A 51 19.40 3.14 -9.90
C LEU A 51 19.05 1.95 -9.00
N MET A 52 19.71 1.85 -7.84
CA MET A 52 19.47 0.75 -6.90
C MET A 52 18.10 0.82 -6.21
N SER A 53 17.52 2.01 -6.04
CA SER A 53 16.15 2.17 -5.53
C SER A 53 15.12 1.64 -6.50
N ASN A 54 15.35 1.72 -7.81
CA ASN A 54 14.47 1.06 -8.79
C ASN A 54 14.59 -0.47 -8.70
N GLU A 55 15.77 -0.99 -8.38
CA GLU A 55 16.03 -2.44 -8.25
C GLU A 55 15.62 -3.03 -6.89
N LEU A 56 15.61 -2.23 -5.82
CA LEU A 56 15.33 -2.66 -4.45
C LEU A 56 13.95 -2.23 -3.92
N ALA A 57 13.27 -1.29 -4.59
CA ALA A 57 11.90 -0.95 -4.23
C ALA A 57 10.97 -2.10 -4.62
N THR A 58 9.99 -2.40 -3.76
CA THR A 58 8.82 -3.18 -4.16
C THR A 58 8.32 -2.60 -5.48
N PRO A 59 8.14 -3.43 -6.55
CA PRO A 59 7.81 -2.91 -7.87
C PRO A 59 6.62 -1.95 -7.76
N GLU A 60 6.75 -0.74 -8.31
CA GLU A 60 5.66 0.26 -8.23
C GLU A 60 4.34 -0.34 -8.72
N ILE A 61 4.43 -1.18 -9.76
CA ILE A 61 3.31 -1.92 -10.31
C ILE A 61 2.62 -2.85 -9.30
N TYR A 62 3.37 -3.51 -8.40
CA TYR A 62 2.79 -4.34 -7.33
C TYR A 62 1.96 -3.48 -6.38
N THR A 63 2.50 -2.33 -5.96
CA THR A 63 1.81 -1.43 -5.04
C THR A 63 0.54 -0.86 -5.67
N LYS A 64 0.61 -0.45 -6.95
CA LYS A 64 -0.56 0.03 -7.70
C LYS A 64 -1.59 -1.07 -7.92
N HIS A 65 -1.17 -2.28 -8.25
CA HIS A 65 -2.06 -3.42 -8.43
C HIS A 65 -2.81 -3.75 -7.12
N ARG A 66 -2.10 -3.77 -5.99
CA ARG A 66 -2.71 -3.97 -4.67
C ARG A 66 -3.71 -2.87 -4.32
N GLN A 67 -3.41 -1.62 -4.68
CA GLN A 67 -4.35 -0.51 -4.52
C GLN A 67 -5.61 -0.69 -5.37
N ILE A 68 -5.49 -1.18 -6.61
CA ILE A 68 -6.63 -1.49 -7.48
C ILE A 68 -7.50 -2.56 -6.85
N ILE A 69 -6.90 -3.69 -6.44
CA ILE A 69 -7.63 -4.78 -5.74
C ILE A 69 -8.43 -4.22 -4.57
N ARG A 70 -7.78 -3.39 -3.74
CA ARG A 70 -8.40 -2.76 -2.58
C ARG A 70 -9.63 -1.93 -2.95
N MET A 71 -9.53 -1.09 -3.97
CA MET A 71 -10.67 -0.30 -4.46
C MET A 71 -11.82 -1.17 -4.97
N ILE A 72 -11.50 -2.29 -5.66
CA ILE A 72 -12.54 -3.18 -6.22
C ILE A 72 -13.37 -3.84 -5.11
N TRP A 73 -12.74 -4.39 -4.07
CA TRP A 73 -13.48 -5.13 -3.04
C TRP A 73 -14.14 -4.21 -2.00
N THR A 74 -13.62 -3.00 -1.79
CA THR A 74 -14.20 -2.03 -0.85
C THR A 74 -15.30 -1.17 -1.44
N ARG A 75 -15.52 -1.24 -2.76
CA ARG A 75 -16.52 -0.42 -3.47
C ARG A 75 -17.91 -0.54 -2.83
N ASN A 76 -18.74 0.49 -2.99
CA ASN A 76 -20.10 0.55 -2.45
C ASN A 76 -20.19 0.29 -0.93
N GLY A 77 -19.13 0.59 -0.18
CA GLY A 77 -19.07 0.42 1.26
C GLY A 77 -18.93 -1.03 1.72
N MET A 78 -18.63 -1.98 0.83
CA MET A 78 -18.44 -3.39 1.18
C MET A 78 -17.37 -3.59 2.27
N GLY A 79 -16.31 -2.79 2.24
CA GLY A 79 -15.26 -2.83 3.28
C GLY A 79 -15.80 -2.51 4.67
N GLU A 80 -16.57 -1.44 4.79
CA GLU A 80 -17.21 -1.05 6.06
C GLU A 80 -18.25 -2.07 6.51
N GLN A 81 -19.01 -2.66 5.56
CA GLN A 81 -19.99 -3.69 5.87
C GLN A 81 -19.32 -4.92 6.50
N TYR A 82 -18.22 -5.40 5.93
CA TYR A 82 -17.46 -6.53 6.49
C TYR A 82 -16.86 -6.18 7.85
N TYR A 83 -16.29 -4.98 7.98
CA TYR A 83 -15.72 -4.53 9.24
C TYR A 83 -16.76 -4.48 10.36
N ARG A 84 -17.96 -3.97 10.07
CA ARG A 84 -19.07 -3.93 11.03
C ARG A 84 -19.62 -5.32 11.35
N ALA A 85 -19.71 -6.20 10.35
CA ALA A 85 -20.22 -7.55 10.53
C ALA A 85 -19.29 -8.41 11.41
N LEU A 86 -17.97 -8.28 11.22
CA LEU A 86 -16.97 -9.01 11.99
C LEU A 86 -16.70 -8.37 13.36
N GLY A 87 -16.82 -7.05 13.47
CA GLY A 87 -16.53 -6.31 14.70
C GLY A 87 -15.13 -6.55 15.29
N PRO A 88 -14.04 -6.52 14.49
CA PRO A 88 -12.70 -6.85 14.99
C PRO A 88 -12.14 -5.73 15.87
N ASP A 89 -11.34 -6.08 16.88
CA ASP A 89 -10.63 -5.16 17.78
C ASP A 89 -9.33 -4.63 17.15
N LEU A 90 -9.46 -4.01 15.97
CA LEU A 90 -8.35 -3.38 15.26
C LEU A 90 -8.86 -2.26 14.35
N SER A 91 -8.00 -1.31 13.99
CA SER A 91 -8.44 -0.18 13.16
C SER A 91 -8.86 -0.60 11.75
N TYR A 92 -9.85 0.10 11.18
CA TYR A 92 -10.35 -0.15 9.82
C TYR A 92 -9.23 -0.24 8.76
N ASN A 93 -8.23 0.64 8.81
CA ASN A 93 -7.10 0.60 7.88
C ASN A 93 -6.29 -0.71 7.97
N ARG A 94 -6.11 -1.26 9.17
CA ARG A 94 -5.42 -2.54 9.37
C ARG A 94 -6.31 -3.70 8.91
N PHE A 95 -7.61 -3.63 9.15
CA PHE A 95 -8.59 -4.60 8.67
C PHE A 95 -8.56 -4.68 7.14
N GLU A 96 -8.71 -3.54 6.48
CA GLU A 96 -8.72 -3.41 5.03
C GLU A 96 -7.42 -3.94 4.41
N ALA A 97 -6.28 -3.64 5.04
CA ALA A 97 -4.99 -4.14 4.59
C ALA A 97 -4.88 -5.67 4.68
N ARG A 98 -5.42 -6.29 5.74
CA ARG A 98 -5.40 -7.76 5.94
C ARG A 98 -6.38 -8.48 5.03
N VAL A 99 -7.60 -7.97 4.87
CA VAL A 99 -8.57 -8.52 3.90
C VAL A 99 -8.00 -8.42 2.48
N THR A 100 -7.36 -7.31 2.13
CA THR A 100 -6.70 -7.17 0.82
C THR A 100 -5.63 -8.26 0.62
N GLU A 101 -4.85 -8.58 1.66
CA GLU A 101 -3.84 -9.64 1.59
C GLU A 101 -4.47 -11.03 1.47
N LEU A 102 -5.54 -11.29 2.22
CA LEU A 102 -6.33 -12.51 2.14
C LEU A 102 -6.87 -12.73 0.71
N LEU A 103 -7.46 -11.70 0.08
CA LEU A 103 -7.97 -11.78 -1.28
C LEU A 103 -6.85 -11.97 -2.31
N CYS A 104 -5.68 -11.33 -2.12
CA CYS A 104 -4.50 -11.58 -2.93
C CYS A 104 -4.01 -13.04 -2.82
N ARG A 105 -4.01 -13.62 -1.60
CA ARG A 105 -3.72 -15.04 -1.38
C ARG A 105 -4.74 -15.90 -2.11
N GLY A 106 -6.03 -15.58 -1.99
CA GLY A 106 -7.08 -16.34 -2.65
C GLY A 106 -7.03 -16.32 -4.17
N ALA A 107 -6.61 -15.21 -4.76
CA ALA A 107 -6.35 -15.12 -6.19
C ALA A 107 -5.16 -15.98 -6.63
N ARG A 108 -4.10 -16.04 -5.82
CA ARG A 108 -2.94 -16.90 -6.09
C ARG A 108 -3.28 -18.39 -5.99
N GLU A 109 -4.17 -18.73 -5.07
CA GLU A 109 -4.62 -20.10 -4.82
C GLU A 109 -5.80 -20.52 -5.72
N GLY A 110 -6.37 -19.58 -6.49
CA GLY A 110 -7.37 -19.85 -7.51
C GLY A 110 -8.82 -19.96 -7.02
N TRP A 111 -9.14 -19.42 -5.83
CA TRP A 111 -10.52 -19.39 -5.30
C TRP A 111 -11.13 -17.97 -5.23
N VAL A 112 -10.35 -16.94 -5.58
CA VAL A 112 -10.80 -15.56 -5.81
C VAL A 112 -10.40 -15.12 -7.21
N ARG A 113 -11.27 -14.41 -7.91
CA ARG A 113 -10.96 -13.78 -9.21
C ARG A 113 -11.30 -12.30 -9.17
N PHE A 114 -10.35 -11.46 -9.58
CA PHE A 114 -10.58 -10.03 -9.80
C PHE A 114 -10.94 -9.82 -11.27
N VAL A 115 -12.17 -9.37 -11.52
CA VAL A 115 -12.64 -9.05 -12.85
C VAL A 115 -12.36 -7.58 -13.12
N MET A 116 -11.59 -7.33 -14.17
CA MET A 116 -11.35 -5.99 -14.71
C MET A 116 -11.73 -5.99 -16.21
N PRO A 117 -12.40 -4.94 -16.70
CA PRO A 117 -12.69 -4.81 -18.13
C PRO A 117 -11.40 -4.64 -18.93
N ALA A 118 -11.45 -4.98 -20.23
CA ALA A 118 -10.30 -4.88 -21.14
C ALA A 118 -9.82 -3.44 -21.36
N ALA A 119 -10.66 -2.44 -21.06
CA ALA A 119 -10.35 -1.02 -21.06
C ALA A 119 -11.06 -0.34 -19.88
N PRO A 120 -10.57 0.82 -19.39
CA PRO A 120 -11.24 1.54 -18.32
C PRO A 120 -12.69 1.90 -18.66
N LEU A 121 -13.61 1.59 -17.75
CA LEU A 121 -15.04 1.91 -17.88
C LEU A 121 -15.47 2.79 -16.72
N THR A 122 -16.45 3.67 -16.96
CA THR A 122 -17.09 4.48 -15.92
C THR A 122 -18.08 3.66 -15.07
N ASP A 123 -18.52 2.51 -15.57
CA ASP A 123 -19.38 1.60 -14.81
C ASP A 123 -18.56 0.87 -13.74
N GLU A 124 -18.78 1.25 -12.48
CA GLU A 124 -18.10 0.66 -11.33
C GLU A 124 -18.46 -0.83 -11.11
N TYR A 125 -19.59 -1.31 -11.64
CA TYR A 125 -19.97 -2.73 -11.55
C TYR A 125 -19.18 -3.63 -12.51
N ALA A 126 -18.51 -3.05 -13.50
CA ALA A 126 -17.60 -3.78 -14.38
C ALA A 126 -16.34 -4.30 -13.65
N TYR A 127 -16.06 -3.74 -12.46
CA TYR A 127 -14.96 -4.12 -11.60
C TYR A 127 -15.49 -4.89 -10.39
N LYS A 128 -15.18 -6.18 -10.28
CA LYS A 128 -15.74 -7.02 -9.22
C LYS A 128 -14.78 -8.09 -8.74
N VAL A 129 -15.05 -8.56 -7.52
CA VAL A 129 -14.45 -9.78 -6.97
C VAL A 129 -15.45 -10.90 -7.17
N GLU A 130 -15.00 -12.02 -7.71
CA GLU A 130 -15.76 -13.27 -7.78
C GLU A 130 -15.09 -14.30 -6.87
N PHE A 131 -15.92 -15.06 -6.15
CA PHE A 131 -15.48 -16.14 -5.29
C PHE A 131 -15.90 -17.44 -5.96
N ASP A 132 -14.93 -18.28 -6.31
CA ASP A 132 -15.23 -19.60 -6.87
C ASP A 132 -15.59 -20.60 -5.75
N ASP A 133 -15.17 -20.30 -4.52
CA ASP A 133 -15.50 -21.03 -3.29
C ASP A 133 -15.80 -20.01 -2.16
N GLU A 134 -17.08 -19.68 -1.99
CA GLU A 134 -17.56 -18.71 -0.99
C GLU A 134 -17.38 -19.23 0.43
N THR A 135 -17.62 -20.52 0.66
CA THR A 135 -17.46 -21.15 1.98
C THR A 135 -16.02 -21.05 2.45
N ARG A 136 -15.06 -21.36 1.57
CA ARG A 136 -13.64 -21.19 1.88
C ARG A 136 -13.30 -19.74 2.19
N PHE A 137 -13.85 -18.77 1.46
CA PHE A 137 -13.59 -17.35 1.77
C PHE A 137 -14.05 -17.00 3.20
N ILE A 138 -15.24 -17.45 3.60
CA ILE A 138 -15.77 -17.23 4.95
C ILE A 138 -14.85 -17.88 5.99
N ASP A 139 -14.50 -19.15 5.83
CA ASP A 139 -13.62 -19.88 6.76
C ASP A 139 -12.26 -19.19 6.92
N GLU A 140 -11.69 -18.74 5.79
CA GLU A 140 -10.40 -18.05 5.76
C GLU A 140 -10.48 -16.66 6.41
N LEU A 141 -11.60 -15.95 6.24
CA LEU A 141 -11.84 -14.65 6.83
C LEU A 141 -12.02 -14.77 8.35
N GLU A 142 -12.81 -15.73 8.81
CA GLU A 142 -12.96 -16.04 10.24
C GLU A 142 -11.62 -16.42 10.85
N ARG A 143 -10.85 -17.31 10.19
CA ARG A 143 -9.52 -17.71 10.66
C ARG A 143 -8.55 -16.54 10.72
N GLU A 144 -8.58 -15.65 9.73
CA GLU A 144 -7.72 -14.46 9.70
C GLU A 144 -7.99 -13.57 10.92
N PHE A 145 -9.26 -13.34 11.27
CA PHE A 145 -9.63 -12.41 12.35
C PHE A 145 -9.98 -13.08 13.68
N ALA A 146 -9.77 -14.40 13.82
CA ALA A 146 -10.15 -15.15 15.02
C ALA A 146 -9.55 -14.59 16.32
N ALA A 147 -8.35 -14.00 16.25
CA ALA A 147 -7.70 -13.39 17.42
C ALA A 147 -8.23 -11.99 17.75
N ASP A 148 -8.87 -11.33 16.78
CA ASP A 148 -9.30 -9.94 16.87
C ASP A 148 -10.81 -9.80 17.10
N VAL A 149 -11.59 -10.80 16.75
CA VAL A 149 -13.03 -10.83 17.06
C VAL A 149 -13.20 -11.33 18.48
N GLN A 150 -13.74 -10.48 19.36
CA GLN A 150 -14.10 -10.89 20.72
C GLN A 150 -15.16 -11.99 20.60
N THR A 151 -14.81 -13.22 20.96
CA THR A 151 -15.77 -14.31 21.13
C THR A 151 -16.67 -13.90 22.28
N THR A 152 -17.82 -13.31 21.98
CA THR A 152 -18.86 -13.10 22.99
C THR A 152 -19.42 -14.49 23.29
N PRO A 153 -19.22 -15.06 24.49
CA PRO A 153 -19.93 -16.28 24.84
C PRO A 153 -21.41 -15.91 24.90
N ASN A 154 -22.20 -16.44 23.96
CA ASN A 154 -23.65 -16.37 24.02
C ASN A 154 -24.10 -16.85 25.40
N THR A 155 -24.71 -15.95 26.18
CA THR A 155 -25.46 -16.26 27.40
C THR A 155 -26.94 -16.26 27.06
#